data_AF-A0A410MA45-F1
#
_entry.id   AF-A0A410MA45-F1
#
_cell.length_a   1.000
_cell.length_b   1.000
_cell.length_c   1.000
_cell.angle_alpha   90.00
_cell.angle_beta   90.00
_cell.angle_gamma   90.00
#
_symmetry.space_group_name_H-M   'P 1'
#
loop_
_entity.id
_entity.type
_entity.pdbx_description
1 polymer ?
#
loop_
_entity_poly.entity_id
_entity_poly.type
_entity_poly.pdbx_seq_one_letter_code
_entity_poly.pdbx_strand_id
1 'polypeptide(L)' 'MLGKLSFGIFILSMIFFLLSMFQGLSGYFTFSIVTIGVISGIIGGLKKDPLSKTGLWTNAIFLVFLILLLYIPLMLFGG' A
#
# COMPACT_ATOMS: atom_id res chain seq x y z
N MET A 1 1.73 -18.08 9.68
CA MET A 1 1.12 -18.12 8.33
C MET A 1 0.53 -16.78 7.92
N LEU A 2 -0.18 -16.08 8.82
CA LEU A 2 -0.79 -14.76 8.55
C LEU A 2 0.16 -13.72 7.92
N GLY A 3 1.39 -13.57 8.42
CA GLY A 3 2.32 -12.56 7.90
C GLY A 3 2.80 -12.77 6.45
N LYS A 4 2.87 -14.02 5.97
CA LYS A 4 3.26 -14.31 4.57
C LYS A 4 2.11 -14.00 3.61
N LEU A 5 0.89 -14.30 4.03
CA LEU A 5 -0.32 -14.03 3.26
C LEU A 5 -0.60 -12.53 3.17
N SER A 6 -0.48 -11.80 4.28
CA SER A 6 -0.62 -10.34 4.30
C SER A 6 0.44 -9.63 3.44
N PHE A 7 1.68 -10.14 3.42
CA PHE A 7 2.72 -9.62 2.53
C PHE A 7 2.39 -9.86 1.05
N GLY A 8 1.82 -11.01 0.71
CA GLY A 8 1.32 -11.27 -0.65
C GLY A 8 0.22 -10.30 -1.06
N ILE A 9 -0.73 -10.02 -0.16
CA ILE A 9 -1.80 -9.04 -0.40
C ILE A 9 -1.23 -7.62 -0.53
N PHE A 10 -0.21 -7.28 0.27
CA PHE A 10 0.49 -6.00 0.15
C PHE A 10 1.12 -5.83 -1.24
N ILE A 11 1.88 -6.81 -1.73
CA ILE A 11 2.46 -6.76 -3.09
C ILE A 11 1.35 -6.68 -4.15
N LEU A 12 0.29 -7.48 -4.00
CA LEU A 12 -0.83 -7.48 -4.93
C LEU A 12 -1.52 -6.10 -5.01
N SER A 13 -1.70 -5.44 -3.85
CA SER A 13 -2.24 -4.08 -3.79
C SER A 13 -1.33 -3.06 -4.49
N MET A 14 -0.01 -3.26 -4.47
CA MET A 14 0.91 -2.40 -5.22
C MET A 14 0.73 -2.54 -6.72
N ILE A 15 0.59 -3.77 -7.21
CA ILE A 15 0.38 -4.05 -8.63
C ILE A 15 -0.94 -3.41 -9.08
N PHE A 16 -2.01 -3.58 -8.31
CA PHE A 16 -3.30 -2.97 -8.63
C PHE A 16 -3.28 -1.44 -8.56
N PHE A 17 -2.52 -0.84 -7.64
CA PHE A 17 -2.32 0.60 -7.60
C PHE A 17 -1.59 1.12 -8.83
N LEU A 18 -0.51 0.45 -9.27
CA LEU A 18 0.19 0.83 -10.49
C LEU A 18 -0.73 0.69 -11.70
N LEU A 19 -1.48 -0.41 -11.80
CA LEU A 19 -2.50 -0.58 -12.85
C LEU A 19 -3.57 0.52 -12.82
N SER A 20 -4.01 0.93 -11.63
CA SER A 20 -5.02 1.99 -11.49
C SER A 20 -4.51 3.34 -11.98
N MET A 21 -3.23 3.63 -11.76
CA MET A 21 -2.55 4.82 -12.30
C MET A 21 -2.38 4.76 -13.83
N PHE A 22 -1.97 3.60 -14.38
CA PHE A 22 -1.75 3.46 -15.82
C PHE A 22 -3.04 3.46 -16.65
N GLN A 23 -4.11 2.88 -16.12
CA GLN A 23 -5.39 2.75 -16.83
C GLN A 23 -6.39 3.85 -16.47
N GLY A 24 -6.00 4.82 -15.63
CA GLY A 24 -6.89 5.92 -15.22
C GLY A 24 -8.15 5.43 -14.52
N LEU A 25 -8.03 4.43 -13.64
CA LEU A 25 -9.17 3.87 -12.91
C LEU A 25 -9.72 4.87 -11.88
N SER A 26 -10.96 4.68 -11.46
CA SER A 26 -11.65 5.53 -10.48
C SER A 26 -10.79 5.77 -9.23
N GLY A 27 -10.78 7.02 -8.75
CA GLY A 27 -10.07 7.38 -7.52
C GLY A 27 -10.56 6.58 -6.30
N TYR A 28 -11.84 6.19 -6.25
CA TYR A 28 -12.39 5.35 -5.17
C TYR A 28 -11.83 3.92 -5.20
N PHE A 29 -11.60 3.38 -6.40
CA PHE A 29 -10.95 2.09 -6.58
C PHE A 29 -9.49 2.15 -6.13
N THR A 30 -8.77 3.19 -6.56
CA THR A 30 -7.40 3.47 -6.13
C THR A 30 -7.31 3.63 -4.61
N PHE A 31 -8.22 4.39 -3.98
CA PHE A 31 -8.29 4.57 -2.52
C PHE A 31 -8.49 3.23 -1.79
N SER A 32 -9.41 2.40 -2.28
CA SER A 32 -9.68 1.09 -1.68
C SER A 32 -8.46 0.18 -1.74
N ILE A 33 -7.76 0.14 -2.87
CA ILE A 33 -6.53 -0.64 -3.04
C ILE A 33 -5.43 -0.19 -2.08
N VAL A 34 -5.20 1.12 -2.00
CA VAL A 34 -4.17 1.69 -1.11
C VAL A 34 -4.53 1.39 0.35
N THR A 35 -5.80 1.49 0.73
CA THR A 35 -6.28 1.14 2.08
C THR A 35 -6.01 -0.33 2.41
N ILE A 36 -6.36 -1.26 1.52
CA ILE A 36 -6.12 -2.70 1.69
C ILE A 36 -4.62 -2.98 1.80
N GLY A 37 -3.81 -2.30 0.98
CA GLY A 37 -2.36 -2.39 1.03
C GLY A 37 -1.80 -1.96 2.39
N VAL A 38 -2.22 -0.80 2.89
CA VAL A 38 -1.78 -0.30 4.21
C VAL A 38 -2.18 -1.26 5.33
N ILE A 39 -3.44 -1.74 5.36
CA ILE A 39 -3.90 -2.69 6.39
C ILE A 39 -3.07 -3.98 6.35
N SER A 40 -2.83 -4.52 5.14
CA SER A 40 -2.05 -5.75 4.97
C SER A 40 -0.56 -5.56 5.33
N GLY A 41 -0.02 -4.37 5.04
CA GLY A 41 1.33 -3.96 5.42
C GLY A 41 1.49 -3.89 6.94
N ILE A 42 0.51 -3.36 7.67
CA ILE A 42 0.51 -3.32 9.14
C ILE A 42 0.45 -4.74 9.72
N ILE A 43 -0.42 -5.60 9.19
CA ILE A 43 -0.67 -6.95 9.72
C ILE A 43 0.52 -7.89 9.49
N GLY A 44 1.29 -7.71 8.42
CA GLY A 44 2.50 -8.53 8.26
C GLY A 44 3.50 -8.14 7.18
N GLY A 45 3.41 -6.93 6.63
CA GLY A 45 4.48 -6.34 5.83
C GLY A 45 5.58 -5.70 6.68
N LEU A 46 5.26 -5.22 7.88
CA LEU A 46 6.25 -4.70 8.83
C LEU A 46 7.17 -5.84 9.30
N LYS A 47 8.42 -5.83 8.81
CA LYS A 47 9.42 -6.84 9.19
C LYS A 47 9.86 -6.65 10.63
N LYS A 48 10.06 -7.77 11.33
CA LYS A 48 10.69 -7.82 12.66
C LYS A 48 12.08 -7.19 12.70
N ASP A 49 12.80 -7.20 11.58
CA ASP A 49 14.12 -6.55 11.41
C ASP A 49 14.01 -5.34 10.48
N PRO A 50 13.52 -4.19 10.99
CA PRO A 50 13.25 -3.00 10.18
C PRO A 50 14.52 -2.38 9.58
N LEU A 51 15.70 -2.68 10.14
CA LEU A 51 17.00 -2.17 9.69
C LEU A 51 17.71 -3.08 8.67
N SER A 52 17.14 -4.26 8.36
CA SER A 52 17.66 -5.09 7.28
C SER A 52 17.48 -4.38 5.94
N LYS A 53 18.36 -4.62 4.95
CA LYS A 53 18.21 -4.01 3.60
C LYS A 53 16.80 -4.20 3.05
N THR A 54 16.29 -5.44 3.11
CA THR A 54 14.92 -5.73 2.64
C THR A 54 13.83 -5.12 3.51
N GLY A 55 14.03 -5.04 4.83
CA GLY A 55 13.12 -4.37 5.76
C GLY A 55 12.99 -2.87 5.47
N LEU A 56 14.11 -2.19 5.25
CA LEU A 56 14.17 -0.78 4.87
C LEU A 56 13.37 -0.50 3.60
N TRP A 57 13.59 -1.28 2.52
CA TRP A 57 12.84 -1.13 1.27
C TRP A 57 11.34 -1.34 1.48
N THR A 58 10.96 -2.39 2.20
CA THR A 58 9.55 -2.73 2.43
C THR A 58 8.86 -1.64 3.26
N ASN A 59 9.53 -1.15 4.30
CA ASN A 59 9.01 -0.10 5.18
C ASN A 59 8.94 1.26 4.46
N ALA A 60 9.89 1.57 3.58
CA ALA A 60 9.86 2.79 2.76
C ALA A 60 8.68 2.77 1.78
N ILE A 61 8.45 1.64 1.12
CA ILE A 61 7.29 1.46 0.22
C ILE A 61 5.97 1.57 1.01
N PHE A 62 5.90 0.95 2.18
CA PHE A 62 4.75 1.06 3.06
C PHE A 62 4.48 2.52 3.45
N LEU A 63 5.52 3.29 3.78
CA LEU A 63 5.40 4.71 4.08
C LEU A 63 4.83 5.51 2.90
N VAL A 64 5.26 5.22 1.67
CA VAL A 64 4.69 5.85 0.47
C VAL A 64 3.20 5.54 0.34
N PHE A 65 2.79 4.29 0.55
CA PHE A 65 1.38 3.90 0.54
C PHE A 65 0.57 4.60 1.63
N LEU A 66 1.16 4.78 2.82
CA LEU A 66 0.54 5.51 3.91
C LEU A 66 0.34 7.00 3.57
N ILE A 67 1.34 7.64 2.95
CA ILE A 67 1.23 9.04 2.49
C ILE A 67 0.17 9.16 1.40
N LEU A 68 0.16 8.24 0.44
CA LEU A 68 -0.86 8.19 -0.62
C LEU A 68 -2.26 8.02 -0.05
N LEU A 69 -2.44 7.18 0.99
CA LEU A 69 -3.71 7.00 1.66
C LEU A 69 -4.25 8.31 2.25
N LEU A 70 -3.37 9.18 2.75
CA LEU A 70 -3.75 10.49 3.29
C LEU A 70 -4.06 11.50 2.18
N TYR A 71 -3.44 11.36 1.00
CA TYR A 71 -3.57 12.31 -0.10
C TYR A 71 -4.76 12.00 -1.04
N ILE A 72 -5.07 10.73 -1.27
CA ILE A 72 -6.15 10.33 -2.21
C ILE A 72 -7.53 10.87 -1.78
N PRO A 73 -7.93 10.87 -0.48
CA PRO A 73 -9.18 11.50 -0.04
C PRO A 73 -9.25 12.99 -0.42
N LEU A 74 -8.16 13.74 -0.27
CA LEU A 74 -8.12 15.16 -0.65
C LEU A 74 -8.38 15.34 -2.16
N MET A 75 -7.81 14.47 -2.99
CA MET A 75 -8.09 14.46 -4.44
C MET A 75 -9.55 14.06 -4.76
N LEU A 76 -10.15 13.16 -3.96
CA LEU A 76 -11.50 12.64 -4.18
C LEU A 76 -12.61 13.59 -3.73
N PHE A 77 -12.39 14.31 -2.62
CA PHE A 77 -13.39 15.18 -2.01
C PHE A 77 -13.26 16.67 -2.42
N GLY A 78 -12.30 16.97 -3.30
CA GLY A 78 -12.05 18.32 -3.81
C GLY A 78 -11.21 19.14 -2.83
N GLY A 79 -9.94 19.37 -3.20
CA GLY A 79 -9.15 20.48 -2.68
C GLY A 79 -9.45 21.77 -3.43
#